data_AF-A0A6A8QHH0-F1
#
_entry.id   AF-A0A6A8QHH0-F1
#
_cell.length_a   1.000
_cell.length_b   1.000
_cell.length_c   1.000
_cell.angle_alpha   90.00
_cell.angle_beta   90.00
_cell.angle_gamma   90.00
#
_symmetry.space_group_name_H-M   'P 1'
#
loop_
_entity.id
_entity.type
_entity.pdbx_description
1 polymer ?
#
loop_
_entity_poly.entity_id
_entity_poly.type
_entity_poly.pdbx_seq_one_letter_code
_entity_poly.pdbx_strand_id
1 'polypeptide(L)'
;MPRVIPGTGTVIAPAGVGSVAEKPVIKVFTIQLGRRRHNCHDTNAIADQRHMRYCDGPPIPRAETRMTSAQDCVFCRILSGDLPCIPLFEDDLTKAFMDINPVARGHALVIPREHAATILTVSVPALQAVAVTVQRIARAIDRALQPAGLSIVQANGPGAAQTVGHFHMHVLPRTASDDLRLNWHLTPGSLRDIEDAARRIRAAVTPP
;
A
#
# COMPACT_ATOMS: atom_id res chain seq x y z
N MET A 1 50.21 47.71 40.19
CA MET A 1 50.93 47.93 38.93
C MET A 1 50.25 47.09 37.86
N PRO A 2 50.03 47.61 36.64
CA PRO A 2 48.86 48.35 36.13
C PRO A 2 47.93 47.42 35.28
N ARG A 3 46.82 47.78 34.60
CA ARG A 3 46.27 49.04 34.07
C ARG A 3 44.80 48.80 33.63
N VAL A 4 43.99 49.86 33.60
CA VAL A 4 42.63 49.90 33.03
C VAL A 4 42.66 50.52 31.62
N ILE A 5 41.63 50.20 30.81
CA ILE A 5 40.96 50.90 29.66
C ILE A 5 41.65 50.98 28.28
N PRO A 6 40.93 51.26 27.15
CA PRO A 6 39.47 51.32 26.86
C PRO A 6 38.99 50.79 25.46
N GLY A 7 37.66 50.85 25.20
CA GLY A 7 37.12 51.04 23.83
C GLY A 7 35.75 50.37 23.57
N THR A 8 34.61 51.02 23.84
CA THR A 8 33.76 51.80 22.89
C THR A 8 33.09 50.97 21.78
N GLY A 9 31.74 50.95 21.77
CA GLY A 9 30.98 50.55 20.59
C GLY A 9 29.51 50.23 20.85
N THR A 10 28.67 51.26 20.88
CA THR A 10 27.21 51.13 20.77
C THR A 10 26.84 50.68 19.34
N VAL A 11 26.08 49.61 19.17
CA VAL A 11 25.36 49.30 17.92
C VAL A 11 23.99 48.73 18.31
N ILE A 12 22.96 49.57 18.33
CA ILE A 12 21.90 49.67 17.32
C ILE A 12 21.19 48.31 17.09
N ALA A 13 19.95 48.21 17.59
CA ALA A 13 18.99 47.25 17.08
C ALA A 13 18.52 47.68 15.69
N PRO A 14 18.26 46.72 14.78
CA PRO A 14 17.19 46.93 13.83
C PRO A 14 16.09 45.89 13.97
N ALA A 15 14.89 46.43 13.85
CA ALA A 15 13.64 45.76 13.53
C ALA A 15 13.77 44.81 12.33
N GLY A 16 12.91 43.79 12.30
CA GLY A 16 12.73 42.96 11.11
C GLY A 16 11.97 41.69 11.39
N VAL A 17 10.66 41.82 11.66
CA VAL A 17 9.73 40.69 11.67
C VAL A 17 9.59 40.21 10.22
N GLY A 18 10.37 39.20 9.86
CA GLY A 18 10.24 38.51 8.58
C GLY A 18 9.05 37.56 8.63
N SER A 19 8.02 37.86 7.85
CA SER A 19 6.85 37.00 7.62
C SER A 19 7.30 35.62 7.13
N VAL A 20 7.04 34.59 7.92
CA VAL A 20 7.15 33.21 7.45
C VAL A 20 5.97 33.00 6.50
N ALA A 21 6.27 32.86 5.21
CA ALA A 21 5.28 32.51 4.20
C ALA A 21 4.64 31.17 4.57
N GLU A 22 3.33 31.20 4.82
CA GLU A 22 2.52 30.00 4.98
C GLU A 22 2.61 29.16 3.71
N LYS A 23 3.18 27.96 3.83
CA LYS A 23 3.14 26.96 2.76
C LYS A 23 1.69 26.51 2.58
N PRO A 24 1.20 26.36 1.33
CA PRO A 24 -0.20 26.05 1.10
C PRO A 24 -0.52 24.66 1.65
N VAL A 25 -1.45 24.63 2.59
CA VAL A 25 -2.07 23.41 3.12
C VAL A 25 -2.73 22.67 1.95
N ILE A 26 -2.25 21.46 1.67
CA ILE A 26 -2.84 20.56 0.69
C ILE A 26 -4.29 20.28 1.15
N LYS A 27 -5.27 20.91 0.50
CA LYS A 27 -6.68 20.55 0.67
C LYS A 27 -6.93 19.22 -0.02
N VAL A 28 -6.75 18.14 0.72
CA VAL A 28 -7.14 16.79 0.31
C VAL A 28 -8.66 16.72 0.32
N PHE A 29 -9.28 16.55 -0.84
CA PHE A 29 -10.69 16.19 -0.94
C PHE A 29 -10.88 14.81 -0.29
N THR A 30 -11.44 14.80 0.91
CA THR A 30 -11.87 13.57 1.58
C THR A 30 -13.11 13.06 0.85
N ILE A 31 -12.99 12.02 0.04
CA ILE A 31 -14.17 11.26 -0.40
C ILE A 31 -14.61 10.45 0.82
N GLN A 32 -15.55 11.00 1.57
CA GLN A 32 -16.12 10.38 2.75
C GLN A 32 -17.11 9.28 2.32
N LEU A 33 -16.59 8.10 1.97
CA LEU A 33 -17.41 6.90 1.89
C LEU A 33 -17.73 6.47 3.32
N GLY A 34 -18.99 6.66 3.71
CA GLY A 34 -19.50 6.42 5.06
C GLY A 34 -19.16 5.03 5.59
N ARG A 35 -18.19 4.96 6.51
CA ARG A 35 -17.89 3.74 7.26
C ARG A 35 -18.93 3.61 8.39
N ARG A 36 -19.87 2.66 8.25
CA ARG A 36 -20.59 2.15 9.43
C ARG A 36 -19.61 1.33 10.26
N ARG A 37 -19.25 1.81 11.44
CA ARG A 37 -18.45 1.06 12.41
C ARG A 37 -19.28 -0.12 12.91
N HIS A 38 -18.78 -1.34 12.77
CA HIS A 38 -19.25 -2.47 13.56
C HIS A 38 -18.15 -2.78 14.58
N ASN A 39 -18.45 -2.52 15.86
CA ASN A 39 -17.60 -2.94 16.98
C ASN A 39 -17.77 -4.45 17.16
N CYS A 40 -16.67 -5.20 17.18
CA CYS A 40 -16.64 -6.62 17.51
C CYS A 40 -15.81 -6.86 18.78
N HIS A 41 -16.24 -6.29 19.90
CA HIS A 41 -15.77 -6.70 21.21
C HIS A 41 -16.98 -6.89 22.10
N ASP A 42 -17.35 -8.15 22.33
CA ASP A 42 -17.78 -8.64 23.65
C ASP A 42 -17.74 -10.18 23.64
N THR A 43 -16.89 -10.70 24.51
CA THR A 43 -16.72 -12.13 24.81
C THR A 43 -17.85 -12.62 25.72
N ASN A 44 -18.28 -13.86 25.49
CA ASN A 44 -19.28 -14.65 26.23
C ASN A 44 -20.75 -14.46 25.82
N ALA A 45 -21.15 -15.17 24.78
CA ALA A 45 -22.50 -15.72 24.69
C ALA A 45 -22.48 -17.05 23.92
N ILE A 46 -22.82 -18.10 24.66
CA ILE A 46 -23.06 -19.46 24.16
C ILE A 46 -24.26 -19.41 23.20
N ALA A 47 -24.12 -20.11 22.07
CA ALA A 47 -25.18 -20.54 21.14
C ALA A 47 -26.03 -19.43 20.46
N ASP A 48 -25.57 -18.96 19.29
CA ASP A 48 -26.49 -18.55 18.22
C ASP A 48 -25.90 -18.95 16.86
N GLN A 49 -26.58 -19.87 16.18
CA GLN A 49 -26.25 -20.41 14.84
C GLN A 49 -26.43 -19.37 13.72
N ARG A 50 -26.18 -18.08 13.98
CA ARG A 50 -26.32 -16.97 13.03
C ARG A 50 -25.03 -16.21 12.73
N HIS A 51 -23.88 -16.74 13.13
CA HIS A 51 -22.54 -16.22 12.77
C HIS A 51 -21.90 -16.90 11.54
N MET A 52 -22.64 -17.75 10.83
CA MET A 52 -22.16 -18.47 9.64
C MET A 52 -22.66 -17.81 8.34
N ARG A 53 -22.33 -16.53 8.09
CA ARG A 53 -22.76 -15.83 6.86
C ARG A 53 -21.63 -15.08 6.14
N TYR A 54 -20.50 -15.75 5.97
CA TYR A 54 -19.55 -15.39 4.92
C TYR A 54 -19.32 -16.54 3.91
N CYS A 55 -19.87 -17.73 4.16
CA CYS A 55 -19.67 -18.91 3.31
C CYS A 55 -20.81 -19.19 2.31
N ASP A 56 -21.99 -18.58 2.50
CA ASP A 56 -23.20 -18.91 1.72
C ASP A 56 -23.68 -17.77 0.79
N GLY A 57 -22.82 -16.77 0.53
CA GLY A 57 -23.11 -15.79 -0.51
C GLY A 57 -23.08 -16.46 -1.90
N PRO A 58 -23.94 -16.05 -2.85
CA PRO A 58 -23.74 -16.48 -4.24
C PRO A 58 -22.29 -16.18 -4.65
N PRO A 59 -21.66 -17.02 -5.50
CA PRO A 59 -20.30 -16.77 -5.93
C PRO A 59 -20.23 -15.33 -6.42
N ILE A 60 -19.32 -14.54 -5.83
CA ILE A 60 -19.06 -13.18 -6.30
C ILE A 60 -18.80 -13.37 -7.79
N PRO A 61 -19.65 -12.81 -8.68
CA PRO A 61 -19.41 -12.92 -10.12
C PRO A 61 -17.96 -12.54 -10.34
N ARG A 62 -17.25 -13.19 -11.27
CA ARG A 62 -16.02 -12.59 -11.79
C ARG A 62 -16.49 -11.27 -12.37
N ALA A 63 -16.43 -10.21 -11.56
CA ALA A 63 -16.93 -8.92 -11.96
C ALA A 63 -16.17 -8.65 -13.24
N GLU A 64 -16.91 -8.49 -14.35
CA GLU A 64 -16.42 -7.73 -15.47
C GLU A 64 -16.02 -6.41 -14.86
N THR A 65 -14.75 -6.35 -14.46
CA THR A 65 -14.19 -5.26 -13.71
C THR A 65 -14.30 -4.16 -14.70
N ARG A 66 -15.23 -3.22 -14.46
CA ARG A 66 -15.43 -2.07 -15.32
C ARG A 66 -14.03 -1.50 -15.52
N MET A 67 -13.46 -1.75 -16.70
CA MET A 67 -12.07 -1.42 -17.00
C MET A 67 -12.02 0.08 -16.87
N THR A 68 -11.53 0.56 -15.73
CA THR A 68 -11.26 1.98 -15.54
C THR A 68 -10.22 2.30 -16.60
N SER A 69 -10.61 3.13 -17.56
CA SER A 69 -9.68 3.59 -18.58
C SER A 69 -8.46 4.20 -17.88
N ALA A 70 -7.30 4.23 -18.54
CA ALA A 70 -6.11 4.85 -17.97
C ALA A 70 -6.36 6.30 -17.50
N GLN A 71 -7.36 6.98 -18.08
CA GLN A 71 -7.76 8.34 -17.73
C GLN A 71 -8.45 8.43 -16.36
N ASP A 72 -9.17 7.39 -15.94
CA ASP A 72 -9.88 7.33 -14.65
C ASP A 72 -9.03 6.68 -13.54
N CYS A 73 -7.88 6.10 -13.90
CA CYS A 73 -7.01 5.40 -12.97
C CYS A 73 -6.21 6.39 -12.09
N VAL A 74 -6.43 6.33 -10.77
CA VAL A 74 -5.70 7.14 -9.79
C VAL A 74 -4.18 6.96 -9.87
N PHE A 75 -3.68 5.76 -10.16
CA PHE A 75 -2.24 5.51 -10.29
C PHE A 75 -1.68 6.03 -11.61
N CYS A 76 -2.41 5.95 -12.72
CA CYS A 76 -2.02 6.62 -13.96
C CYS A 76 -1.92 8.13 -13.77
N ARG A 77 -2.87 8.73 -13.03
CA ARG A 77 -2.82 10.14 -12.69
C ARG A 77 -1.61 10.50 -11.82
N ILE A 78 -1.23 9.66 -10.86
CA ILE A 78 0.03 9.81 -10.11
C ILE A 78 1.25 9.72 -11.03
N LEU A 79 1.27 8.77 -11.96
CA LEU A 79 2.36 8.58 -12.91
C LEU A 79 2.53 9.79 -13.86
N SER A 80 1.41 10.38 -14.30
CA SER A 80 1.39 11.57 -15.16
C SER A 80 1.71 12.87 -14.43
N GLY A 81 1.68 12.88 -13.09
CA GLY A 81 1.86 14.07 -12.27
C GLY A 81 0.58 14.85 -11.95
N ASP A 82 -0.58 14.44 -12.48
CA ASP A 82 -1.90 15.02 -12.20
C ASP A 82 -2.33 14.90 -10.72
N LEU A 83 -1.84 13.88 -10.03
CA LEU A 83 -2.06 13.68 -8.60
C LEU A 83 -0.72 13.61 -7.85
N PRO A 84 -0.61 14.27 -6.69
CA PRO A 84 0.62 14.23 -5.91
C PRO A 84 0.81 12.85 -5.25
N CYS A 85 2.06 12.51 -4.97
CA CYS A 85 2.44 11.37 -4.12
C CYS A 85 3.68 11.73 -3.30
N ILE A 86 4.03 10.89 -2.32
CA ILE A 86 5.32 10.97 -1.62
C ILE A 86 6.25 9.93 -2.26
N PRO A 87 7.12 10.31 -3.21
CA PRO A 87 7.92 9.37 -3.97
C PRO A 87 9.05 8.77 -3.11
N LEU A 88 9.37 7.51 -3.38
CA LEU A 88 10.51 6.79 -2.80
C LEU A 88 11.57 6.46 -3.86
N PHE A 89 11.12 6.08 -5.06
CA PHE A 89 11.96 5.69 -6.17
C PHE A 89 11.16 5.77 -7.48
N GLU A 90 11.80 6.13 -8.57
CA GLU A 90 11.26 5.91 -9.91
C GLU A 90 12.37 5.59 -10.90
N ASP A 91 12.01 4.81 -11.91
CA ASP A 91 12.81 4.55 -13.10
C ASP A 91 11.92 4.53 -14.34
N ASP A 92 12.45 4.05 -15.47
CA ASP A 92 11.75 4.04 -16.75
C ASP A 92 10.53 3.10 -16.77
N LEU A 93 10.47 2.09 -15.90
CA LEU A 93 9.41 1.07 -15.91
C LEU A 93 8.52 1.09 -14.67
N THR A 94 8.98 1.65 -13.57
CA THR A 94 8.31 1.56 -12.27
C THR A 94 8.35 2.86 -11.49
N LYS A 95 7.38 3.00 -10.58
CA LYS A 95 7.35 4.05 -9.56
C LYS A 95 7.00 3.45 -8.21
N ALA A 96 7.68 3.88 -7.17
CA ALA A 96 7.41 3.53 -5.78
C ALA A 96 7.14 4.78 -4.95
N PHE A 97 6.11 4.72 -4.11
CA PHE A 97 5.67 5.86 -3.29
C PHE A 97 4.95 5.38 -2.03
N MET A 98 4.80 6.27 -1.05
CA MET A 98 4.10 5.97 0.20
C MET A 98 2.58 5.87 -0.03
N ASP A 99 1.93 4.90 0.59
CA ASP A 99 0.46 4.86 0.64
C ASP A 99 -0.05 5.97 1.58
N ILE A 100 -1.04 6.74 1.12
CA ILE A 100 -1.67 7.81 1.90
C ILE A 100 -2.67 7.28 2.95
N ASN A 101 -3.11 6.03 2.81
CA ASN A 101 -3.93 5.31 3.78
C ASN A 101 -3.12 4.11 4.32
N PRO A 102 -2.01 4.36 5.06
CA PRO A 102 -1.08 3.32 5.44
C PRO A 102 -1.72 2.31 6.40
N VAL A 103 -1.58 1.02 6.07
CA VAL A 103 -1.94 -0.09 6.98
C VAL A 103 -0.88 -0.27 8.07
N ALA A 104 0.37 0.10 7.76
CA ALA A 104 1.49 0.08 8.69
C ALA A 104 2.41 1.29 8.44
N ARG A 105 3.15 1.73 9.47
CA ARG A 105 4.15 2.80 9.33
C ARG A 105 5.21 2.38 8.33
N GLY A 106 5.35 3.12 7.23
CA GLY A 106 6.26 2.79 6.14
C GLY A 106 5.62 1.99 4.99
N HIS A 107 4.29 1.86 4.96
CA HIS A 107 3.56 1.26 3.85
C HIS A 107 3.88 1.97 2.53
N ALA A 108 4.55 1.24 1.63
CA ALA A 108 4.85 1.68 0.28
C ALA A 108 4.09 0.86 -0.76
N LEU A 109 3.81 1.49 -1.89
CA LEU A 109 3.28 0.87 -3.09
C LEU A 109 4.35 0.90 -4.18
N VAL A 110 4.47 -0.19 -4.92
CA VAL A 110 5.29 -0.27 -6.15
C VAL A 110 4.37 -0.60 -7.31
N ILE A 111 4.41 0.22 -8.37
CA ILE A 111 3.57 0.09 -9.56
C ILE A 111 4.42 0.12 -10.84
N PRO A 112 3.99 -0.53 -11.92
CA PRO A 112 4.55 -0.32 -13.25
C PRO A 112 4.02 1.00 -13.83
N ARG A 113 4.77 1.60 -14.76
CA ARG A 113 4.29 2.71 -15.58
C ARG A 113 3.21 2.28 -16.58
N GLU A 114 3.31 1.06 -17.07
CA GLU A 114 2.28 0.40 -17.86
C GLU A 114 0.98 0.30 -17.05
N HIS A 115 -0.16 0.65 -17.67
CA HIS A 115 -1.46 0.38 -17.06
C HIS A 115 -1.87 -1.06 -17.34
N ALA A 116 -1.94 -1.86 -16.28
CA ALA A 116 -2.50 -3.21 -16.31
C ALA A 116 -3.31 -3.43 -15.04
N ALA A 117 -4.52 -3.97 -15.14
CA ALA A 117 -5.42 -4.04 -13.99
C ALA A 117 -4.94 -5.03 -12.91
N THR A 118 -4.38 -6.17 -13.32
CA THR A 118 -4.04 -7.27 -12.42
C THR A 118 -2.74 -7.95 -12.85
N ILE A 119 -2.24 -8.89 -12.04
CA ILE A 119 -1.13 -9.76 -12.42
C ILE A 119 -1.43 -10.59 -13.67
N LEU A 120 -2.71 -10.81 -13.97
CA LEU A 120 -3.16 -11.61 -15.11
C LEU A 120 -2.99 -10.88 -16.44
N THR A 121 -2.82 -9.56 -16.41
CA THR A 121 -2.81 -8.69 -17.60
C THR A 121 -1.52 -7.88 -17.76
N VAL A 122 -0.70 -7.78 -16.71
CA VAL A 122 0.57 -7.04 -16.76
C VAL A 122 1.57 -7.75 -17.66
N SER A 123 2.33 -7.00 -18.46
CA SER A 123 3.37 -7.58 -19.29
C SER A 123 4.49 -8.23 -18.44
N VAL A 124 5.14 -9.26 -18.98
CA VAL A 124 6.27 -9.92 -18.31
C VAL A 124 7.42 -8.94 -17.99
N PRO A 125 7.84 -8.03 -18.90
CA PRO A 125 8.87 -7.05 -18.58
C PRO A 125 8.48 -6.12 -17.43
N ALA A 126 7.23 -5.62 -17.41
CA ALA A 126 6.74 -4.78 -16.34
C ALA A 126 6.67 -5.54 -15.00
N LEU A 127 6.21 -6.79 -15.02
CA LEU A 127 6.17 -7.65 -13.84
C LEU A 127 7.57 -7.88 -13.25
N GLN A 128 8.56 -8.18 -14.09
CA GLN A 128 9.96 -8.35 -13.68
C GLN A 128 10.52 -7.07 -13.06
N ALA A 129 10.28 -5.92 -13.70
CA ALA A 129 10.73 -4.62 -13.20
C ALA A 129 10.11 -4.31 -11.82
N VAL A 130 8.79 -4.53 -11.66
CA VAL A 130 8.11 -4.33 -10.38
C VAL A 130 8.71 -5.21 -9.28
N ALA A 131 8.98 -6.49 -9.55
CA ALA A 131 9.57 -7.39 -8.56
C ALA A 131 10.96 -6.91 -8.09
N VAL A 132 11.80 -6.44 -9.01
CA VAL A 132 13.13 -5.86 -8.68
C VAL A 132 12.97 -4.59 -7.85
N THR A 133 12.05 -3.70 -8.23
CA THR A 133 11.79 -2.46 -7.47
C THR A 133 11.21 -2.75 -6.09
N VAL A 134 10.34 -3.75 -5.94
CA VAL A 134 9.85 -4.22 -4.63
C VAL A 134 11.01 -4.66 -3.73
N GLN A 135 11.94 -5.47 -4.25
CA GLN A 135 13.11 -5.88 -3.46
C GLN A 135 13.96 -4.66 -3.04
N ARG A 136 14.15 -3.69 -3.94
CA ARG A 136 14.88 -2.44 -3.65
C ARG A 136 14.23 -1.67 -2.50
N ILE A 137 12.91 -1.48 -2.56
CA ILE A 137 12.13 -0.76 -1.54
C ILE A 137 12.10 -1.52 -0.22
N ALA A 138 11.89 -2.83 -0.25
CA ALA A 138 11.93 -3.71 0.92
C ALA A 138 13.27 -3.58 1.68
N ARG A 139 14.39 -3.65 0.96
CA ARG A 139 15.74 -3.47 1.54
C ARG A 139 15.96 -2.06 2.12
N ALA A 140 15.40 -1.04 1.47
CA ALA A 140 15.50 0.34 1.96
C ALA A 140 14.69 0.55 3.25
N ILE A 141 13.46 0.03 3.28
CA ILE A 141 12.58 0.00 4.45
C ILE A 141 13.25 -0.74 5.61
N ASP A 142 13.82 -1.92 5.35
CA ASP A 142 14.49 -2.74 6.38
C ASP A 142 15.61 -1.96 7.07
N ARG A 143 16.49 -1.33 6.28
CA ARG A 143 17.58 -0.49 6.81
C ARG A 143 17.08 0.77 7.55
N ALA A 144 16.05 1.42 7.03
CA ALA A 144 15.61 2.72 7.54
C ALA A 144 14.69 2.62 8.76
N LEU A 145 13.86 1.58 8.81
CA LEU A 145 12.81 1.44 9.83
C LEU A 145 13.02 0.24 10.75
N GLN A 146 13.93 -0.67 10.41
CA GLN A 146 14.28 -1.87 11.18
C GLN A 146 13.03 -2.60 11.72
N PRO A 147 12.05 -2.93 10.85
CA PRO A 147 10.84 -3.61 11.29
C PRO A 147 11.15 -5.03 11.76
N ALA A 148 10.23 -5.64 12.49
CA ALA A 148 10.36 -7.05 12.88
C ALA A 148 10.23 -8.00 11.68
N GLY A 149 9.66 -7.52 10.57
CA GLY A 149 9.57 -8.23 9.31
C GLY A 149 8.91 -7.39 8.22
N LEU A 150 8.65 -8.01 7.07
CA LEU A 150 7.97 -7.39 5.93
C LEU A 150 6.86 -8.32 5.42
N SER A 151 5.74 -7.74 4.99
CA SER A 151 4.75 -8.42 4.18
C SER A 151 4.69 -7.79 2.80
N ILE A 152 4.80 -8.63 1.77
CA ILE A 152 4.60 -8.23 0.37
C ILE A 152 3.23 -8.76 -0.05
N VAL A 153 2.31 -7.87 -0.42
CA VAL A 153 0.93 -8.24 -0.73
C VAL A 153 0.56 -7.70 -2.11
N GLN A 154 -0.12 -8.53 -2.90
CA GLN A 154 -0.63 -8.17 -4.21
C GLN A 154 -2.01 -8.82 -4.37
N ALA A 155 -3.02 -8.01 -4.71
CA ALA A 155 -4.40 -8.44 -4.83
C ALA A 155 -4.89 -8.37 -6.28
N ASN A 156 -5.69 -9.36 -6.71
CA ASN A 156 -6.25 -9.42 -8.06
C ASN A 156 -7.78 -9.56 -7.99
N GLY A 157 -8.48 -8.51 -8.38
CA GLY A 157 -9.94 -8.43 -8.38
C GLY A 157 -10.55 -8.12 -7.00
N PRO A 158 -11.85 -7.77 -6.97
CA PRO A 158 -12.54 -7.35 -5.75
C PRO A 158 -12.64 -8.46 -4.70
N GLY A 159 -12.72 -9.73 -5.13
CA GLY A 159 -12.73 -10.89 -4.23
C GLY A 159 -11.43 -11.08 -3.43
N ALA A 160 -10.32 -10.50 -3.91
CA ALA A 160 -9.04 -10.44 -3.22
C ALA A 160 -8.80 -9.09 -2.52
N ALA A 161 -9.83 -8.25 -2.38
CA ALA A 161 -9.76 -6.90 -1.84
C ALA A 161 -8.93 -5.90 -2.67
N GLN A 162 -8.75 -6.13 -3.98
CA GLN A 162 -8.16 -5.11 -4.84
C GLN A 162 -9.13 -3.92 -5.02
N THR A 163 -8.68 -2.72 -4.66
CA THR A 163 -9.49 -1.48 -4.72
C THR A 163 -9.15 -0.58 -5.90
N VAL A 164 -7.90 -0.62 -6.39
CA VAL A 164 -7.43 0.13 -7.57
C VAL A 164 -7.06 -0.84 -8.68
N GLY A 165 -7.71 -0.70 -9.83
CA GLY A 165 -7.49 -1.51 -11.05
C GLY A 165 -6.21 -1.13 -11.80
N HIS A 166 -5.08 -1.07 -11.11
CA HIS A 166 -3.75 -0.89 -11.67
C HIS A 166 -2.79 -1.72 -10.83
N PHE A 167 -2.02 -2.61 -11.44
CA PHE A 167 -1.19 -3.59 -10.76
C PHE A 167 -0.24 -2.89 -9.78
N HIS A 168 -0.32 -3.28 -8.51
CA HIS A 168 0.49 -2.70 -7.45
C HIS A 168 0.87 -3.77 -6.44
N MET A 169 2.10 -3.70 -5.95
CA MET A 169 2.56 -4.49 -4.82
C MET A 169 2.69 -3.60 -3.59
N HIS A 170 2.08 -4.03 -2.50
CA HIS A 170 2.26 -3.44 -1.19
C HIS A 170 3.56 -3.95 -0.56
N VAL A 171 4.36 -3.05 0.01
CA VAL A 171 5.51 -3.37 0.85
C VAL A 171 5.21 -2.85 2.25
N LEU A 172 4.94 -3.78 3.17
CA LEU A 172 4.39 -3.49 4.49
C LEU A 172 5.40 -3.83 5.58
N PRO A 173 6.00 -2.85 6.25
CA PRO A 173 6.79 -3.08 7.46
C PRO A 173 5.89 -3.67 8.54
N ARG A 174 6.38 -4.72 9.22
CA ARG A 174 5.64 -5.43 10.26
C ARG A 174 6.26 -5.19 11.62
N THR A 175 5.41 -5.08 12.64
CA THR A 175 5.84 -5.11 14.04
C THR A 175 5.16 -6.30 14.72
N ALA A 176 5.74 -6.77 15.83
CA ALA A 176 5.16 -7.89 16.58
C ALA A 176 3.74 -7.60 17.10
N SER A 177 3.36 -6.33 17.20
CA SER A 177 2.10 -5.86 17.76
C SER A 177 1.21 -5.13 16.75
N ASP A 178 1.47 -5.24 15.45
CA ASP A 178 0.57 -4.63 14.46
C ASP A 178 -0.75 -5.40 14.34
N ASP A 179 -1.79 -4.69 13.90
CA ASP A 179 -3.14 -5.23 13.77
C ASP A 179 -3.39 -5.93 12.43
N LEU A 180 -2.36 -6.05 11.57
CA LEU A 180 -2.51 -6.69 10.26
C LEU A 180 -2.50 -8.22 10.41
N ARG A 181 -3.70 -8.80 10.50
CA ARG A 181 -3.86 -10.25 10.62
C ARG A 181 -3.85 -10.92 9.25
N LEU A 182 -2.94 -11.89 9.06
CA LEU A 182 -3.02 -12.88 7.99
C LEU A 182 -3.73 -14.09 8.59
N ASN A 183 -4.95 -14.37 8.13
CA ASN A 183 -5.82 -15.42 8.64
C ASN A 183 -5.40 -16.83 8.16
N TRP A 184 -4.10 -17.14 8.25
CA TRP A 184 -3.52 -18.43 7.88
C TRP A 184 -3.63 -19.45 9.00
N HIS A 185 -4.87 -19.79 9.36
CA HIS A 185 -5.13 -20.91 10.25
C HIS A 185 -4.82 -22.22 9.51
N LEU A 186 -3.67 -22.82 9.84
CA LEU A 186 -3.24 -24.06 9.20
C LEU A 186 -4.09 -25.23 9.68
N THR A 187 -4.85 -25.82 8.76
CA THR A 187 -5.63 -27.03 8.97
C THR A 187 -5.18 -28.10 7.97
N PRO A 188 -4.93 -29.35 8.39
CA PRO A 188 -4.64 -30.43 7.45
C PRO A 188 -5.73 -30.53 6.37
N GLY A 189 -5.32 -30.49 5.10
CA GLY A 189 -6.23 -30.64 3.97
C GLY A 189 -6.45 -32.10 3.57
N SER A 190 -7.52 -32.35 2.83
CA SER A 190 -7.78 -33.64 2.18
C SER A 190 -6.81 -33.85 1.02
N LEU A 191 -6.00 -34.92 1.06
CA LEU A 191 -5.07 -35.24 -0.03
C LEU A 191 -5.78 -35.41 -1.38
N ARG A 192 -6.97 -36.01 -1.37
CA ARG A 192 -7.81 -36.17 -2.56
C ARG A 192 -8.17 -34.81 -3.19
N ASP A 193 -8.57 -33.84 -2.37
CA ASP A 193 -8.99 -32.52 -2.87
C ASP A 193 -7.79 -31.69 -3.34
N ILE A 194 -6.65 -31.84 -2.67
CA ILE A 194 -5.37 -31.23 -3.08
C ILE A 194 -4.92 -31.78 -4.43
N GLU A 195 -4.97 -33.10 -4.63
CA GLU A 195 -4.61 -33.76 -5.89
C GLU A 195 -5.56 -33.37 -7.03
N ASP A 196 -6.87 -33.29 -6.76
CA ASP A 196 -7.85 -32.83 -7.75
C ASP A 196 -7.57 -31.39 -8.20
N ALA A 197 -7.35 -30.48 -7.25
CA ALA A 197 -7.02 -29.10 -7.55
C ALA A 197 -5.71 -28.99 -8.34
N ALA A 198 -4.67 -29.71 -7.94
CA ALA A 198 -3.38 -29.73 -8.62
C ALA A 198 -3.49 -30.22 -10.06
N ARG A 199 -4.27 -31.28 -10.31
CA ARG A 199 -4.53 -31.79 -11.67
C ARG A 199 -5.19 -30.73 -12.55
N ARG A 200 -6.23 -30.05 -12.04
CA ARG A 200 -6.95 -29.01 -12.77
C ARG A 200 -6.07 -27.79 -13.08
N ILE A 201 -5.28 -27.33 -12.11
CA ILE A 201 -4.35 -26.21 -12.28
C ILE A 201 -3.28 -26.57 -13.32
N ARG A 202 -2.65 -27.75 -13.19
CA ARG A 202 -1.59 -28.20 -14.11
C ARG A 202 -2.07 -28.26 -15.55
N ALA A 203 -3.30 -28.75 -15.79
CA ALA A 203 -3.89 -28.79 -17.12
C ALA A 203 -4.13 -27.41 -17.74
N ALA A 204 -4.17 -26.35 -16.93
CA ALA A 204 -4.38 -24.97 -17.37
C ALA A 204 -3.08 -24.15 -17.46
N VAL A 205 -1.92 -24.70 -17.07
CA VAL A 205 -0.64 -24.00 -17.20
C VAL A 205 -0.26 -23.91 -18.68
N THR A 206 -0.17 -22.70 -19.21
CA THR A 206 0.37 -22.45 -20.55
C THR A 206 1.90 -22.58 -20.50
N PRO A 207 2.52 -23.36 -21.42
CA PRO A 207 3.97 -23.40 -21.53
C PRO A 207 4.53 -22.02 -21.92
N PRO A 208 5.81 -21.74 -21.60
CA PRO A 208 6.47 -20.47 -21.90
C PRO A 208 6.55 -20.18 -23.41
#